data_AF-A0A352SBB6-F1
#
_entry.id   AF-A0A352SBB6-F1
#
_cell.length_a   1.000
_cell.length_b   1.000
_cell.length_c   1.000
_cell.angle_alpha   90.00
_cell.angle_beta   90.00
_cell.angle_gamma   90.00
#
_symmetry.space_group_name_H-M   'P 1'
#
loop_
_entity.id
_entity.type
_entity.pdbx_description
1 polymer ?
#
loop_
_entity_poly.entity_id
_entity_poly.type
_entity_poly.pdbx_seq_one_letter_code
_entity_poly.pdbx_strand_id
1 'polypeptide(L)' 'VGIGGDPINGLKHIDVMKMFNDDPETDAVVMIGEIGGPDEANAAYWIKENMKKP' A
#
# COMPACT_ATOMS: atom_id res chain seq x y z
N VAL A 1 2.48 1.59 -8.81
CA VAL A 1 2.72 0.14 -9.09
C VAL A 1 1.37 -0.52 -9.23
N GLY A 2 1.16 -1.37 -10.25
CA GLY A 2 -0.05 -2.20 -10.33
C GLY A 2 0.22 -3.58 -9.73
N ILE A 3 -0.57 -4.01 -8.75
CA ILE A 3 -0.35 -5.29 -8.03
C ILE A 3 -1.22 -6.45 -8.56
N GLY A 4 -2.17 -6.16 -9.46
CA GLY A 4 -3.13 -7.13 -9.99
C GLY A 4 -4.30 -7.40 -9.03
N GLY A 5 -5.49 -7.64 -9.60
CA GLY A 5 -6.75 -7.86 -8.87
C GLY A 5 -7.04 -9.33 -8.53
N ASP A 6 -6.12 -10.24 -8.85
CA ASP A 6 -6.30 -11.65 -8.51
C ASP A 6 -6.23 -11.88 -6.99
N PRO A 7 -7.03 -12.80 -6.42
CA PRO A 7 -7.02 -13.08 -4.99
C PRO A 7 -5.64 -13.51 -4.44
N ILE A 8 -4.82 -14.09 -5.32
CA ILE A 8 -3.44 -14.48 -5.05
C ILE A 8 -2.54 -13.62 -5.93
N ASN A 9 -2.04 -12.54 -5.36
CA ASN A 9 -1.07 -11.65 -5.97
C ASN A 9 0.29 -11.76 -5.27
N GLY A 10 1.36 -11.39 -5.99
CA GLY A 10 2.73 -11.51 -5.48
C GLY A 10 3.07 -10.52 -4.37
N LEU A 11 2.44 -9.34 -4.38
CA LEU A 11 2.60 -8.29 -3.38
C LEU A 11 1.24 -7.77 -2.96
N LYS A 12 1.10 -7.46 -1.66
CA LYS A 12 -0.07 -6.77 -1.11
C LYS A 12 0.13 -5.26 -1.13
N HIS A 13 -0.96 -4.50 -0.99
CA HIS A 13 -0.86 -3.03 -0.89
C HIS A 13 0.09 -2.60 0.22
N ILE A 14 -0.03 -3.20 1.40
CA ILE A 14 0.82 -2.88 2.57
C ILE A 14 2.32 -3.10 2.30
N ASP A 15 2.68 -4.09 1.48
CA ASP A 15 4.09 -4.36 1.15
C ASP A 15 4.67 -3.23 0.31
N VAL A 16 3.91 -2.79 -0.69
CA VAL A 16 4.30 -1.66 -1.55
C VAL A 16 4.36 -0.35 -0.75
N MET A 17 3.42 -0.13 0.17
CA MET A 17 3.42 1.06 1.04
C MET A 17 4.65 1.11 1.95
N LYS A 18 5.09 -0.03 2.50
CA LYS A 18 6.35 -0.13 3.27
C LYS A 18 7.56 0.23 2.43
N MET A 19 7.66 -0.34 1.22
CA MET A 19 8.77 -0.07 0.31
C MET A 19 8.88 1.43 -0.01
N PHE A 20 7.77 2.10 -0.33
CA PHE A 20 7.77 3.54 -0.57
C PHE A 20 8.00 4.39 0.69
N ASN A 21 7.55 3.93 1.85
CA ASN A 21 7.79 4.63 3.11
C ASN A 21 9.28 4.61 3.51
N ASP A 22 9.97 3.53 3.20
CA ASP A 22 11.39 3.33 3.51
C ASP A 22 12.31 3.93 2.43
N ASP A 23 11.79 4.25 1.26
CA ASP A 23 12.54 4.90 0.19
C ASP A 23 12.80 6.39 0.50
N PRO A 24 14.07 6.82 0.64
CA PRO A 24 14.41 8.22 0.86
C PRO A 24 14.08 9.12 -0.34
N GLU A 25 14.01 8.58 -1.57
CA GLU A 25 13.73 9.35 -2.79
C GLU A 25 12.23 9.53 -3.06
N THR A 26 11.36 8.87 -2.29
CA THR A 26 9.91 9.03 -2.40
C THR A 26 9.42 10.21 -1.57
N ASP A 27 8.83 11.20 -2.25
CA ASP A 27 8.27 12.41 -1.61
C ASP A 27 6.82 12.25 -1.14
N ALA A 28 6.01 11.46 -1.85
CA ALA A 28 4.59 11.24 -1.55
C ALA A 28 4.08 9.93 -2.16
N VAL A 29 3.01 9.35 -1.59
CA VAL A 29 2.43 8.10 -2.07
C VAL A 29 0.91 8.20 -2.16
N VAL A 30 0.35 7.83 -3.31
CA VAL A 30 -1.10 7.72 -3.51
C VAL A 30 -1.46 6.26 -3.76
N MET A 31 -2.37 5.72 -2.94
CA MET A 31 -2.94 4.40 -3.11
C MET A 31 -4.33 4.50 -3.72
N ILE A 32 -4.56 3.79 -4.84
CA ILE A 32 -5.85 3.67 -5.50
C ILE A 32 -6.29 2.22 -5.34
N GLY A 33 -7.40 1.99 -4.63
CA GLY A 33 -7.91 0.65 -4.36
C GLY A 33 -8.99 0.19 -5.34
N GLU A 34 -9.38 -1.08 -5.20
CA GLU A 34 -10.53 -1.69 -5.86
C GLU A 34 -11.53 -2.20 -4.81
N ILE A 35 -12.80 -2.36 -5.16
CA ILE A 35 -13.75 -2.98 -4.23
C ILE A 35 -13.45 -4.49 -4.11
N GLY A 36 -13.14 -4.97 -2.91
CA GLY A 36 -13.04 -6.39 -2.64
C GLY A 36 -12.05 -6.75 -1.54
N GLY A 37 -12.47 -7.59 -0.59
CA GLY A 37 -11.62 -8.07 0.48
C GLY A 37 -11.16 -6.97 1.46
N PRO A 38 -10.27 -7.30 2.40
CA PRO A 38 -9.83 -6.38 3.46
C PRO A 38 -8.45 -5.74 3.20
N ASP A 39 -7.83 -5.94 2.04
CA ASP A 39 -6.41 -5.61 1.82
C ASP A 39 -6.14 -4.10 1.94
N GLU A 40 -6.96 -3.27 1.29
CA GLU A 40 -6.87 -1.81 1.34
C GLU A 40 -7.13 -1.27 2.75
N ALA A 41 -8.10 -1.86 3.47
CA ALA A 41 -8.41 -1.45 4.84
C ALA A 41 -7.25 -1.76 5.79
N ASN A 42 -6.65 -2.94 5.66
CA ASN A 42 -5.47 -3.33 6.44
C ASN A 42 -4.27 -2.43 6.14
N ALA A 43 -4.05 -2.10 4.85
CA ALA A 43 -3.03 -1.14 4.46
C ALA A 43 -3.32 0.25 5.06
N ALA A 44 -4.57 0.72 5.05
CA ALA A 44 -4.96 2.01 5.63
C ALA A 44 -4.71 2.10 7.13
N TYR A 45 -5.01 1.04 7.90
CA TYR A 45 -4.68 1.00 9.33
C TYR A 45 -3.17 1.11 9.55
N TRP A 46 -2.38 0.36 8.80
CA TRP A 46 -0.93 0.43 8.89
C TRP A 46 -0.38 1.82 8.49
N ILE A 47 -0.89 2.41 7.41
CA ILE A 47 -0.51 3.75 6.93
C ILE A 47 -0.74 4.78 8.03
N LYS A 48 -1.92 4.75 8.66
CA LYS A 48 -2.26 5.70 9.74
C LYS A 48 -1.30 5.62 10.93
N GLU A 49 -0.81 4.43 11.24
CA GLU A 49 0.06 4.19 12.39
C GLU A 49 1.56 4.38 12.08
N ASN A 50 1.99 4.17 10.82
CA ASN A 50 3.42 3.99 10.49
C ASN A 50 3.94 4.86 9.33
N MET A 51 3.06 5.37 8.45
CA MET A 51 3.51 6.12 7.28
C MET A 51 4.07 7.48 7.70
N LYS A 52 5.25 7.79 7.20
CA LYS A 52 5.93 9.09 7.41
C LYS A 52 5.76 10.00 6.20
N LYS A 53 5.55 9.39 5.03
CA LYS A 53 5.34 10.09 3.76
C LYS A 53 3.88 10.53 3.65
N PRO A 54 3.62 11.71 3.08
CA PRO A 54 2.27 12.15 2.76
C PRO A 54 1.61 11.27 1.71
#